data_AF-A0A4T3F3R7-F1
#
_entry.id   AF-A0A4T3F3R7-F1
#
_cell.length_a   1.000
_cell.length_b   1.000
_cell.length_c   1.000
_cell.angle_alpha   90.00
_cell.angle_beta   90.00
_cell.angle_gamma   90.00
#
_symmetry.space_group_name_H-M   'P 1'
#
loop_
_entity.id
_entity.type
_entity.pdbx_description
1 polymer ?
#
loop_
_entity_poly.entity_id
_entity_poly.type
_entity_poly.pdbx_seq_one_letter_code
_entity_poly.pdbx_strand_id
1 'polypeptide(L)' 'MTDDKDPIDRTILVDAVEEAKEMGREGMSHPSTKPVLTGAAVGAVAGAILPMISWPVGLAAGAAFMLYKRVRP' A
#
# COMPACT_ATOMS: atom_id res chain seq x y z
N MET A 1 -2.24 8.01 36.41
CA MET A 1 -1.49 6.83 35.90
C MET A 1 -2.26 6.30 34.70
N THR A 2 -2.09 6.91 33.54
CA THR A 2 -2.52 6.35 32.27
C THR A 2 -1.29 5.67 31.68
N ASP A 3 -1.41 4.35 31.56
CA ASP A 3 -0.38 3.44 31.10
C ASP A 3 -0.02 3.73 29.64
N ASP A 4 1.27 3.81 29.37
CA ASP A 4 1.90 4.45 28.21
C ASP A 4 2.39 3.37 27.22
N LYS A 5 1.51 2.40 26.88
CA LYS A 5 1.91 1.16 26.17
C LYS A 5 0.91 0.60 25.15
N ASP A 6 -0.02 1.38 24.60
CA ASP A 6 -0.70 1.03 23.35
C ASP A 6 -0.29 2.04 22.26
N PRO A 7 0.50 1.65 21.24
CA PRO A 7 1.03 2.58 20.24
C PRO A 7 -0.03 3.16 19.28
N ILE A 8 -1.28 2.71 19.40
CA ILE A 8 -2.44 3.20 18.66
C ILE A 8 -3.46 3.65 19.70
N ASP A 9 -3.47 4.95 19.97
CA ASP A 9 -4.52 5.56 20.78
C ASP A 9 -5.86 5.33 20.07
N ARG A 10 -6.85 4.74 20.76
CA ARG A 10 -8.13 4.34 20.14
C ARG A 10 -8.84 5.54 19.50
N THR A 11 -8.52 6.75 19.93
CA THR A 11 -8.97 8.02 19.36
C THR A 11 -8.59 8.17 17.90
N ILE A 12 -7.35 7.84 17.50
CA ILE A 12 -6.88 8.07 16.12
C ILE A 12 -7.65 7.25 15.09
N LEU A 13 -8.09 6.04 15.48
CA LEU A 13 -8.88 5.19 14.60
C LEU A 13 -10.31 5.71 14.47
N VAL A 14 -10.89 6.20 15.56
CA VAL A 14 -12.24 6.79 15.55
C VAL A 14 -12.24 8.04 14.69
N ASP A 15 -11.26 8.93 14.88
CA ASP A 15 -11.11 10.17 14.11
C ASP A 15 -10.92 9.88 12.62
N ALA A 16 -10.06 8.91 12.27
CA ALA A 16 -9.85 8.52 10.88
C ALA A 16 -11.11 7.95 10.21
N VAL A 17 -11.93 7.20 10.96
CA VAL A 17 -13.19 6.65 10.45
C VAL A 17 -14.25 7.75 10.28
N GLU A 18 -14.30 8.71 11.20
CA GLU A 18 -15.21 9.86 11.11
C GLU A 18 -14.87 10.74 9.91
N GLU A 19 -13.59 11.12 9.75
CA GLU A 19 -13.07 11.85 8.59
C GLU A 19 -13.34 11.09 7.27
N ALA A 20 -13.15 9.77 7.25
CA ALA A 20 -13.44 8.96 6.06
C ALA A 20 -14.94 8.97 5.69
N LYS A 21 -15.82 8.98 6.71
CA LYS A 21 -17.27 9.05 6.52
C LYS A 21 -17.70 10.44 6.03
N GLU A 22 -17.06 11.49 6.50
CA GLU A 22 -17.28 12.87 6.05
C GLU A 22 -16.81 13.05 4.61
N MET A 23 -15.61 12.57 4.25
CA MET A 23 -15.14 12.50 2.87
C MET A 23 -16.11 11.72 1.98
N GLY A 24 -16.69 10.62 2.47
CA GLY A 24 -17.68 9.84 1.71
C GLY A 24 -19.00 10.58 1.49
N ARG A 25 -19.42 11.44 2.43
CA ARG A 25 -20.66 12.23 2.33
C ARG A 25 -20.49 13.47 1.45
N GLU A 26 -19.40 14.19 1.62
CA GLU A 26 -19.12 15.45 0.92
C GLU A 26 -18.42 15.21 -0.43
N GLY A 27 -17.75 14.07 -0.60
CA GLY A 27 -17.05 13.75 -1.84
C GLY A 27 -15.96 14.77 -2.15
N MET A 28 -15.92 15.26 -3.38
CA MET A 28 -14.88 16.17 -3.88
C MET A 28 -14.90 17.58 -3.26
N SER A 29 -15.97 17.96 -2.54
CA SER A 29 -16.00 19.21 -1.78
C SER A 29 -15.23 19.11 -0.46
N HIS A 30 -14.99 17.90 0.05
CA HIS A 30 -14.20 17.70 1.25
C HIS A 30 -12.73 18.05 0.98
N PRO A 31 -12.07 18.87 1.81
CA PRO A 31 -10.69 19.30 1.60
C PRO A 31 -9.71 18.11 1.55
N SER A 32 -9.97 17.06 2.33
CA SER A 32 -9.14 15.85 2.41
C SER A 32 -9.31 14.87 1.24
N THR A 33 -10.38 14.96 0.45
CA THR A 33 -10.62 14.00 -0.67
C THR A 33 -9.58 14.14 -1.78
N LYS A 34 -9.19 15.36 -2.13
CA LYS A 34 -8.23 15.62 -3.22
C LYS A 34 -6.83 15.06 -2.95
N PRO A 35 -6.19 15.31 -1.79
CA PRO A 35 -4.89 14.72 -1.49
C PRO A 35 -4.97 13.19 -1.38
N VAL A 36 -6.03 12.64 -0.78
CA VAL A 36 -6.23 11.18 -0.68
C VAL A 36 -6.36 10.54 -2.06
N LEU A 37 -7.15 11.14 -2.96
CA LEU A 37 -7.31 10.65 -4.33
C LEU A 37 -6.00 10.71 -5.13
N THR A 38 -5.18 11.74 -4.92
CA THR A 38 -3.85 11.85 -5.53
C THR A 38 -2.94 10.72 -5.06
N GLY A 39 -2.91 10.46 -3.75
CA GLY A 39 -2.18 9.33 -3.17
C GLY A 39 -2.66 7.98 -3.74
N ALA A 40 -3.97 7.80 -3.85
CA ALA A 40 -4.56 6.60 -4.45
C ALA A 40 -4.18 6.43 -5.92
N ALA A 41 -4.18 7.51 -6.72
CA ALA A 41 -3.79 7.48 -8.12
C ALA A 41 -2.31 7.08 -8.29
N VAL A 42 -1.42 7.65 -7.48
CA VAL A 42 0.01 7.28 -7.47
C VAL A 42 0.18 5.81 -7.07
N GLY A 43 -0.53 5.35 -6.04
CA GLY A 43 -0.52 3.96 -5.61
C GLY A 43 -1.00 3.00 -6.70
N ALA A 44 -2.05 3.36 -7.43
CA ALA A 44 -2.56 2.57 -8.55
C ALA A 44 -1.55 2.49 -9.70
N VAL A 45 -0.90 3.60 -10.07
CA VAL A 45 0.15 3.62 -11.10
C VAL A 45 1.35 2.78 -10.67
N ALA A 46 1.82 2.94 -9.43
CA ALA A 46 2.92 2.14 -8.89
C ALA A 46 2.58 0.65 -8.90
N GLY A 47 1.38 0.27 -8.44
CA GLY A 47 0.89 -1.11 -8.45
C GLY A 47 0.77 -1.69 -9.86
N ALA A 48 0.38 -0.87 -10.84
CA ALA A 48 0.31 -1.29 -12.25
C ALA A 48 1.70 -1.45 -12.90
N ILE A 49 2.69 -0.65 -12.48
CA ILE A 49 4.07 -0.72 -13.00
C ILE A 49 4.86 -1.84 -12.32
N LEU A 50 4.58 -2.16 -11.05
CA LEU A 50 5.29 -3.18 -10.27
C LEU A 50 5.53 -4.50 -11.04
N PRO A 51 4.53 -5.09 -11.74
CA PRO A 51 4.70 -6.32 -12.52
C PRO A 51 5.79 -6.25 -13.59
N MET A 52 6.03 -5.07 -14.18
CA MET A 52 7.07 -4.88 -15.20
C MET A 52 8.48 -5.09 -14.66
N ILE A 53 8.67 -4.95 -13.35
CA ILE A 53 9.95 -5.23 -12.69
C ILE A 53 9.89 -6.58 -11.97
N SER A 54 8.80 -6.84 -11.23
CA SER A 54 8.66 -8.06 -10.43
C SER A 54 8.64 -9.33 -11.26
N TRP A 55 7.94 -9.37 -12.41
CA TRP A 55 7.87 -10.56 -13.24
C TRP A 55 9.20 -10.90 -13.92
N PRO A 56 9.89 -9.97 -14.61
CA PRO A 56 11.18 -10.30 -15.23
C PRO A 56 12.23 -10.74 -14.21
N VAL A 57 12.29 -10.07 -13.06
CA VAL A 57 13.23 -10.45 -11.98
C VAL A 57 12.91 -11.84 -11.44
N GLY A 58 11.63 -12.12 -11.14
CA GLY A 58 11.20 -13.42 -10.63
C GLY A 58 11.46 -14.56 -11.62
N LEU A 59 11.15 -14.34 -12.90
CA LEU A 59 11.40 -15.33 -13.96
C LEU A 59 12.88 -15.57 -14.19
N ALA A 60 13.69 -14.51 -14.26
CA ALA A 60 15.14 -14.63 -14.42
C ALA A 60 15.78 -15.36 -13.23
N ALA A 61 15.41 -15.00 -12.00
CA ALA A 61 15.92 -15.65 -10.80
C ALA A 61 15.49 -17.13 -10.74
N GLY A 62 14.23 -17.44 -11.06
CA GLY A 62 13.72 -18.81 -11.11
C GLY A 62 14.42 -19.67 -12.17
N ALA A 63 14.59 -19.14 -13.38
CA ALA A 63 15.30 -19.81 -14.46
C ALA A 63 16.77 -20.06 -14.11
N ALA A 64 17.45 -19.06 -13.57
CA ALA A 64 18.84 -19.18 -13.11
C ALA A 64 18.98 -20.23 -11.99
N PHE A 65 18.05 -20.27 -11.04
CA PHE A 65 18.05 -21.26 -9.96
C PHE A 65 17.88 -22.69 -10.48
N MET A 66 16.93 -22.90 -11.40
CA MET A 66 16.69 -24.21 -12.00
C MET A 66 17.88 -24.68 -12.83
N LEU A 67 18.49 -23.78 -13.61
CA LEU A 67 19.70 -24.07 -14.35
C LEU A 67 20.87 -24.43 -13.42
N TYR A 68 21.09 -23.64 -12.37
CA TYR A 68 22.14 -23.92 -11.38
C TYR A 68 21.99 -25.31 -10.77
N LYS A 69 20.77 -25.72 -10.39
CA LYS A 69 20.48 -27.08 -9.90
C LYS A 69 20.74 -28.19 -10.92
N ARG A 70 20.57 -27.91 -12.22
CA ARG A 70 20.83 -28.89 -13.29
C ARG A 70 22.32 -29.09 -13.55
N VAL A 71 23.10 -28.02 -13.46
CA VAL A 71 24.54 -28.01 -13.83
C VAL A 71 25.43 -28.49 -12.68
N ARG A 72 25.00 -28.29 -11.43
CA ARG A 72 25.69 -28.88 -10.27
C ARG A 72 25.33 -30.38 -10.15
N PRO A 73 26.32 -31.28 -10.01
CA PRO A 73 26.09 -32.70 -9.80
C PRO A 73 25.48 -33.01 -8.43
#